data_AF-A0A4Z1C1U1-F1
#
_entry.id   AF-A0A4Z1C1U1-F1
#
_cell.length_a   1.000
_cell.length_b   1.000
_cell.length_c   1.000
_cell.angle_alpha   90.00
_cell.angle_beta   90.00
_cell.angle_gamma   90.00
#
_symmetry.space_group_name_H-M   'P 1'
#
loop_
_entity.id
_entity.type
_entity.pdbx_description
1 polymer ?
#
loop_
_entity_poly.entity_id
_entity_poly.type
_entity_poly.pdbx_seq_one_letter_code
_entity_poly.pdbx_strand_id
1 'polypeptide(L)'
;MFEVFFSTFVSSSIRFVFLLAPFFVVTMFLALTRGLPVAEKRSIIRRSSVSALILGLVLFFVGPLLFSAIGITLNSFRIGAGSLLFLTAISLVTNGTRSHATGLPDEDRDDIAVVPLAIPVMIGPATIGAILVYGAELNSVPEVAGGLLGLVSALFIMAMLLHLSGYLETALGNTGLNILSKVSGLILSAMAAEMVLTGIAGFIASTSAA
;
A
#
# COMPACT_ATOMS: atom_id res chain seq x y z
N MET A 1 -28.21 4.45 -3.23
CA MET A 1 -27.32 3.40 -3.77
C MET A 1 -26.18 4.01 -4.58
N PHE A 2 -26.45 4.80 -5.62
CA PHE A 2 -25.42 5.44 -6.44
C PHE A 2 -24.53 6.43 -5.66
N GLU A 3 -25.11 7.28 -4.81
CA GLU A 3 -24.33 8.23 -3.99
C GLU A 3 -23.38 7.53 -3.01
N VAL A 4 -23.86 6.49 -2.32
CA VAL A 4 -23.05 5.67 -1.40
C VAL A 4 -21.89 5.05 -2.17
N PHE A 5 -22.19 4.38 -3.29
CA PHE A 5 -21.17 3.81 -4.16
C PHE A 5 -20.13 4.85 -4.60
N PHE A 6 -20.56 6.01 -5.10
CA PHE A 6 -19.66 7.04 -5.62
C PHE A 6 -18.77 7.65 -4.53
N SER A 7 -19.35 7.95 -3.37
CA SER A 7 -18.60 8.47 -2.21
C SER A 7 -17.60 7.46 -1.66
N THR A 8 -17.98 6.18 -1.53
CA THR A 8 -17.05 5.11 -1.15
C THR A 8 -15.96 4.93 -2.20
N PHE A 9 -16.30 4.94 -3.49
CA PHE A 9 -15.33 4.83 -4.58
C PHE A 9 -14.26 5.92 -4.51
N VAL A 10 -14.66 7.20 -4.41
CA VAL A 10 -13.73 8.33 -4.36
C VAL A 10 -12.85 8.25 -3.11
N SER A 11 -13.46 8.03 -1.94
CA SER A 11 -12.72 7.98 -0.67
C SER A 11 -11.75 6.78 -0.61
N SER A 12 -12.18 5.60 -1.04
CA SER A 12 -11.32 4.41 -1.13
C SER A 12 -10.19 4.59 -2.15
N SER A 13 -10.46 5.19 -3.31
CA SER A 13 -9.43 5.48 -4.31
C SER A 13 -8.31 6.34 -3.71
N ILE A 14 -8.66 7.44 -3.05
CA ILE A 14 -7.70 8.34 -2.42
C ILE A 14 -6.93 7.62 -1.31
N ARG A 15 -7.64 6.92 -0.42
CA ARG A 15 -7.01 6.16 0.68
C ARG A 15 -6.02 5.13 0.16
N PHE A 16 -6.41 4.30 -0.80
CA PHE A 16 -5.54 3.26 -1.34
C PHE A 16 -4.36 3.83 -2.13
N VAL A 17 -4.52 4.95 -2.84
CA VAL A 17 -3.39 5.63 -3.49
C VAL A 17 -2.34 6.02 -2.47
N PHE A 18 -2.71 6.65 -1.36
CA PHE A 18 -1.72 7.01 -0.33
C PHE A 18 -1.18 5.78 0.42
N LEU A 19 -2.03 4.77 0.65
CA LEU A 19 -1.64 3.50 1.29
C LEU A 19 -0.56 2.75 0.52
N LEU A 20 -0.62 2.77 -0.81
CA LEU A 20 0.37 2.14 -1.69
C LEU A 20 1.71 2.91 -1.74
N ALA A 21 1.81 4.08 -1.08
CA ALA A 21 3.00 4.91 -1.01
C ALA A 21 3.70 5.11 -2.38
N PRO A 22 3.00 5.66 -3.39
CA PRO A 22 3.39 5.56 -4.79
C PRO A 22 4.77 6.16 -5.06
N PHE A 23 5.10 7.29 -4.42
CA PHE A 23 6.40 7.93 -4.61
C PHE A 23 7.54 7.11 -4.05
N PHE A 24 7.34 6.46 -2.90
CA PHE A 24 8.30 5.52 -2.35
C PHE A 24 8.54 4.36 -3.33
N VAL A 25 7.47 3.73 -3.81
CA VAL A 25 7.60 2.60 -4.72
C VAL A 25 8.20 3.01 -6.06
N VAL A 26 7.86 4.18 -6.61
CA VAL A 26 8.49 4.73 -7.83
C VAL A 26 9.99 4.91 -7.62
N THR A 27 10.42 5.47 -6.48
CA THR A 27 11.85 5.65 -6.21
C THR A 27 12.59 4.34 -6.06
N MET A 28 11.98 3.36 -5.39
CA MET A 28 12.54 2.02 -5.25
C MET A 28 12.63 1.32 -6.59
N PHE A 29 11.60 1.45 -7.43
CA PHE A 29 11.61 0.92 -8.78
C PHE A 29 12.73 1.54 -9.63
N LEU A 30 12.92 2.86 -9.58
CA LEU A 30 13.99 3.54 -10.30
C LEU A 30 15.38 3.10 -9.83
N ALA A 31 15.57 2.98 -8.51
CA ALA A 31 16.83 2.54 -7.93
C ALA A 31 17.17 1.10 -8.33
N LEU A 32 16.22 0.18 -8.22
CA LEU A 32 16.41 -1.24 -8.46
C LEU A 32 16.43 -1.63 -9.94
N THR A 33 15.84 -0.81 -10.82
CA THR A 33 15.85 -1.06 -12.27
C THR A 33 16.89 -0.22 -13.03
N ARG A 34 17.79 0.44 -12.30
CA ARG A 34 18.85 1.26 -12.91
C ARG A 34 19.76 0.38 -13.77
N GLY A 35 19.94 0.76 -15.04
CA GLY A 35 20.75 0.00 -16.00
C GLY A 35 20.01 -1.11 -16.76
N LEU A 36 18.78 -1.47 -16.37
CA LEU A 36 18.01 -2.50 -17.08
C LEU A 36 17.44 -1.98 -18.41
N PRO A 37 17.34 -2.84 -19.45
CA PRO A 37 16.65 -2.53 -20.70
C PRO A 37 15.17 -2.16 -20.48
N VAL A 38 14.62 -1.32 -21.37
CA VAL A 38 13.21 -0.87 -21.30
C VAL A 38 12.23 -2.04 -21.34
N ALA A 39 12.52 -3.09 -22.12
CA ALA A 39 11.69 -4.29 -22.21
C ALA A 39 11.58 -5.02 -20.87
N GLU A 40 12.70 -5.12 -20.14
CA GLU A 40 12.75 -5.78 -18.83
C GLU A 40 12.02 -4.96 -17.77
N LYS A 41 12.22 -3.63 -17.75
CA LYS A 41 11.46 -2.71 -16.90
C LYS A 41 9.95 -2.87 -17.08
N ARG A 42 9.47 -2.92 -18.33
CA ARG A 42 8.04 -3.14 -18.64
C ARG A 42 7.54 -4.51 -18.16
N SER A 43 8.36 -5.54 -18.29
CA SER A 43 8.04 -6.89 -17.78
C SER A 43 7.87 -6.89 -16.26
N ILE A 44 8.79 -6.23 -15.53
CA ILE A 44 8.71 -6.07 -14.08
C ILE A 44 7.44 -5.32 -13.70
N ILE A 45 7.17 -4.15 -14.29
CA ILE A 45 5.96 -3.36 -14.00
C ILE A 45 4.70 -4.21 -14.18
N ARG A 46 4.59 -4.94 -15.30
CA ARG A 46 3.42 -5.79 -15.57
C ARG A 46 3.28 -6.90 -14.55
N ARG A 47 4.35 -7.65 -14.27
CA ARG A 47 4.33 -8.76 -13.30
C ARG A 47 3.96 -8.26 -11.92
N SER A 48 4.61 -7.20 -11.44
CA SER A 48 4.33 -6.61 -10.14
C SER A 48 2.89 -6.09 -10.05
N SER A 49 2.40 -5.40 -11.08
CA SER A 49 1.03 -4.85 -11.08
C SER A 49 -0.02 -5.94 -11.08
N VAL A 50 0.17 -7.01 -11.86
CA VAL A 50 -0.76 -8.16 -11.89
C VAL A 50 -0.74 -8.90 -10.55
N SER A 51 0.44 -9.14 -9.98
CA SER A 51 0.57 -9.78 -8.65
C SER A 51 -0.12 -8.94 -7.56
N ALA A 52 0.10 -7.62 -7.55
CA ALA A 52 -0.53 -6.72 -6.60
C ALA A 52 -2.06 -6.65 -6.78
N LEU A 53 -2.55 -6.70 -8.02
CA LEU A 53 -3.98 -6.79 -8.30
C LEU A 53 -4.59 -8.07 -7.75
N ILE A 54 -4.01 -9.23 -8.09
CA ILE A 54 -4.53 -10.52 -7.61
C ILE A 54 -4.49 -10.57 -6.07
N LEU A 55 -3.36 -10.22 -5.47
CA LEU A 55 -3.20 -10.25 -4.02
C LEU A 55 -4.14 -9.25 -3.34
N GLY A 56 -4.25 -8.03 -3.84
CA GLY A 56 -5.16 -7.00 -3.32
C GLY A 56 -6.61 -7.45 -3.37
N LEU A 57 -7.06 -8.03 -4.50
CA LEU A 57 -8.41 -8.58 -4.64
C LEU A 57 -8.67 -9.70 -3.63
N VAL A 58 -7.73 -10.63 -3.47
CA VAL A 58 -7.86 -11.73 -2.50
C VAL A 58 -7.95 -11.17 -1.08
N LEU A 59 -7.01 -10.32 -0.68
CA LEU A 59 -6.95 -9.74 0.66
C LEU A 59 -8.21 -8.92 1.00
N PHE A 60 -8.79 -8.23 0.03
CA PHE A 60 -9.99 -7.42 0.24
C PHE A 60 -11.18 -8.25 0.75
N PHE A 61 -11.29 -9.53 0.36
CA PHE A 61 -12.39 -10.40 0.77
C PHE A 61 -12.03 -11.39 1.88
N VAL A 62 -10.74 -11.67 2.10
CA VAL A 62 -10.29 -12.73 3.03
C VAL A 62 -10.35 -12.31 4.51
N GLY A 63 -10.37 -11.01 4.82
CA GLY A 63 -10.29 -10.46 6.18
C GLY A 63 -11.18 -11.18 7.21
N PRO A 64 -12.51 -11.19 7.05
CA PRO A 64 -13.42 -11.81 8.02
C PRO A 64 -13.15 -13.29 8.28
N LEU A 65 -12.83 -14.06 7.23
CA LEU A 65 -12.51 -15.48 7.33
C LEU A 65 -11.22 -15.69 8.14
N LEU A 66 -10.19 -14.89 7.85
CA LEU A 66 -8.90 -14.96 8.53
C LEU A 66 -9.02 -14.59 10.01
N PHE A 67 -9.77 -13.54 10.34
CA PHE A 67 -9.98 -13.11 11.73
C PHE A 67 -10.71 -14.18 12.55
N SER A 68 -11.76 -14.79 11.97
CA SER A 68 -12.49 -15.89 12.61
C SER A 68 -11.63 -17.14 12.80
N ALA A 69 -10.75 -17.47 11.86
CA ALA A 69 -9.91 -18.66 11.95
C ALA A 69 -8.83 -18.55 13.04
N ILE A 70 -8.30 -17.35 13.27
CA ILE A 70 -7.26 -17.09 14.27
C ILE A 70 -7.87 -16.72 15.64
N GLY A 71 -9.16 -16.37 15.69
CA GLY A 71 -9.86 -16.01 16.93
C GLY A 71 -9.55 -14.58 17.40
N ILE A 72 -9.35 -13.65 16.45
CA ILE A 72 -9.09 -12.23 16.74
C ILE A 72 -10.23 -11.35 16.24
N THR A 73 -10.47 -10.23 16.91
CA THR A 73 -11.49 -9.26 16.46
C THR A 73 -10.95 -8.34 15.37
N LEU A 74 -11.85 -7.80 14.53
CA LEU A 74 -11.51 -6.76 13.56
C LEU A 74 -10.83 -5.56 14.24
N ASN A 75 -11.33 -5.15 15.41
CA ASN A 75 -10.77 -4.03 16.17
C ASN A 75 -9.33 -4.31 16.65
N SER A 76 -9.07 -5.50 17.18
CA SER A 76 -7.72 -5.91 17.59
C SER A 76 -6.75 -5.96 16.41
N PHE A 77 -7.18 -6.52 15.28
CA PHE A 77 -6.35 -6.55 14.06
C PHE A 77 -6.10 -5.15 13.51
N ARG A 78 -7.12 -4.27 13.54
CA ARG A 78 -7.00 -2.86 13.12
C ARG A 78 -5.94 -2.11 13.92
N ILE A 79 -5.85 -2.31 15.23
CA ILE A 79 -4.81 -1.70 16.08
C ILE A 79 -3.42 -2.20 15.64
N GLY A 80 -3.25 -3.50 15.42
CA GLY A 80 -1.98 -4.08 14.98
C GLY A 80 -1.55 -3.61 13.59
N ALA A 81 -2.47 -3.65 12.62
CA ALA A 81 -2.24 -3.18 11.25
C ALA A 81 -1.94 -1.68 11.21
N GLY A 82 -2.69 -0.87 11.96
CA GLY A 82 -2.43 0.56 12.13
C GLY A 82 -1.05 0.82 12.74
N SER A 83 -0.62 0.02 13.71
CA SER A 83 0.73 0.15 14.31
C SER A 83 1.84 -0.13 13.29
N LEU A 84 1.72 -1.18 12.47
CA LEU A 84 2.66 -1.47 11.39
C LEU A 84 2.67 -0.38 10.33
N LEU A 85 1.50 0.18 10.01
CA LEU A 85 1.38 1.31 9.09
C LEU A 85 2.06 2.57 9.65
N PHE A 86 1.96 2.81 10.96
CA PHE A 86 2.64 3.91 11.63
C PHE A 86 4.17 3.77 11.57
N LEU A 87 4.69 2.56 11.79
CA LEU A 87 6.13 2.27 11.62
C LEU A 87 6.59 2.49 10.17
N THR A 88 5.78 2.07 9.20
CA THR A 88 6.04 2.32 7.77
C THR A 88 6.09 3.81 7.48
N ALA A 89 5.11 4.56 7.99
CA ALA A 89 5.04 6.01 7.86
C ALA A 89 6.28 6.71 8.45
N ILE A 90 6.72 6.31 9.65
CA ILE A 90 7.94 6.82 10.28
C ILE A 90 9.15 6.55 9.37
N SER A 91 9.32 5.33 8.86
CA SER A 91 10.44 5.00 7.97
C SER A 91 10.48 5.90 6.73
N LEU A 92 9.31 6.17 6.13
CA LEU A 92 9.21 7.07 4.98
C LEU A 92 9.59 8.52 5.32
N VAL A 93 9.24 9.00 6.51
CA VAL A 93 9.59 10.37 6.96
C VAL A 93 11.08 10.48 7.32
N THR A 94 11.63 9.51 8.04
CA THR A 94 13.01 9.54 8.54
C THR A 94 14.01 9.22 7.43
N ASN A 95 13.86 8.07 6.80
CA ASN A 95 14.83 7.51 5.87
C ASN A 95 14.57 7.95 4.42
N GLY A 96 13.34 8.39 4.13
CA GLY A 96 12.92 8.67 2.76
C GLY A 96 13.22 7.46 1.87
N THR A 97 13.87 7.72 0.74
CA THR A 97 14.17 6.70 -0.27
C THR A 97 15.58 6.11 -0.16
N ARG A 98 16.40 6.64 0.76
CA ARG A 98 17.86 6.41 0.80
C ARG A 98 18.30 5.12 1.49
N SER A 99 17.53 4.59 2.43
CA SER A 99 17.92 3.39 3.20
C SER A 99 17.49 2.06 2.56
N HIS A 100 16.52 2.08 1.63
CA HIS A 100 15.96 0.86 1.05
C HIS A 100 16.65 0.43 -0.25
N ALA A 101 17.42 1.31 -0.89
CA ALA A 101 18.18 1.03 -2.11
C ALA A 101 19.63 0.58 -1.86
N THR A 102 20.21 0.89 -0.70
CA THR A 102 21.65 0.71 -0.38
C THR A 102 21.96 -0.52 0.47
N GLY A 103 20.97 -1.38 0.75
CA GLY A 103 21.13 -2.61 1.53
C GLY A 103 21.50 -3.86 0.72
N LEU A 104 21.79 -3.74 -0.58
CA LEU A 104 22.28 -4.83 -1.41
C LEU A 104 23.81 -4.72 -1.51
N PRO A 105 24.59 -5.73 -1.07
CA PRO A 105 26.03 -5.76 -1.30
C PRO A 105 26.34 -5.56 -2.79
N ASP A 106 27.35 -4.74 -3.09
CA ASP A 106 27.76 -4.41 -4.47
C ASP A 106 28.30 -5.62 -5.28
N GLU A 107 28.40 -6.81 -4.66
CA GLU A 107 28.98 -8.03 -5.26
C GLU A 107 27.95 -8.94 -5.98
N ASP A 108 26.64 -8.78 -5.76
CA ASP A 108 25.61 -9.65 -6.39
C ASP A 108 24.86 -8.97 -7.54
N ARG A 109 25.54 -8.11 -8.31
CA ARG A 109 24.93 -7.44 -9.48
C ARG A 109 24.59 -8.40 -10.63
N ASP A 110 25.19 -9.59 -10.64
CA ASP A 110 24.88 -10.65 -11.60
C ASP A 110 23.71 -11.56 -11.17
N ASP A 111 23.18 -11.40 -9.95
CA ASP A 111 22.07 -12.20 -9.40
C ASP A 111 20.79 -11.38 -9.11
N ILE A 112 20.67 -10.21 -9.73
CA ILE A 112 19.47 -9.34 -9.69
C ILE A 112 18.24 -10.00 -10.37
N ALA A 113 18.38 -11.22 -10.90
CA ALA A 113 17.28 -12.00 -11.44
C ALA A 113 16.37 -12.66 -10.37
N VAL A 114 16.75 -12.71 -9.09
CA VAL A 114 16.08 -13.58 -8.09
C VAL A 114 15.69 -12.91 -6.77
N VAL A 115 15.62 -11.57 -6.70
CA VAL A 115 14.87 -10.93 -5.61
C VAL A 115 13.52 -10.53 -6.16
N PRO A 116 12.39 -11.13 -5.71
CA PRO A 116 11.09 -10.86 -6.29
C PRO A 116 10.66 -9.43 -5.91
N LEU A 117 11.10 -8.45 -6.68
CA LEU A 117 10.64 -7.04 -6.67
C LEU A 117 9.11 -6.92 -6.78
N ALA A 118 8.46 -7.98 -7.24
CA ALA A 118 7.06 -7.98 -7.60
C ALA A 118 6.08 -8.09 -6.42
N ILE A 119 6.52 -8.55 -5.25
CA ILE A 119 5.61 -8.83 -4.13
C ILE A 119 5.86 -7.92 -2.89
N PRO A 120 7.09 -7.74 -2.37
CA PRO A 120 7.27 -7.04 -1.09
C PRO A 120 7.11 -5.52 -1.16
N VAL A 121 7.41 -4.88 -2.30
CA VAL A 121 7.52 -3.41 -2.35
C VAL A 121 6.16 -2.72 -2.50
N MET A 122 5.22 -3.28 -3.28
CA MET A 122 3.89 -2.66 -3.49
C MET A 122 2.86 -3.03 -2.42
N ILE A 123 2.90 -4.27 -1.92
CA ILE A 123 1.96 -4.77 -0.91
C ILE A 123 2.78 -5.29 0.27
N GLY A 124 3.34 -4.34 1.02
CA GLY A 124 4.06 -4.64 2.26
C GLY A 124 3.12 -5.10 3.38
N PRO A 125 3.65 -5.61 4.50
CA PRO A 125 2.86 -6.10 5.63
C PRO A 125 1.82 -5.09 6.15
N ALA A 126 2.17 -3.80 6.16
CA ALA A 126 1.25 -2.73 6.54
C ALA A 126 0.08 -2.54 5.55
N THR A 127 0.37 -2.56 4.25
CA THR A 127 -0.64 -2.48 3.18
C THR A 127 -1.56 -3.69 3.20
N ILE A 128 -1.03 -4.90 3.45
CA ILE A 128 -1.82 -6.13 3.63
C ILE A 128 -2.84 -5.94 4.76
N GLY A 129 -2.37 -5.53 5.94
CA GLY A 129 -3.23 -5.32 7.09
C GLY A 129 -4.32 -4.27 6.82
N ALA A 130 -3.96 -3.15 6.20
CA ALA A 130 -4.91 -2.11 5.87
C ALA A 130 -5.96 -2.54 4.83
N ILE A 131 -5.60 -3.29 3.78
CA ILE A 131 -6.57 -3.83 2.81
C ILE A 131 -7.55 -4.79 3.50
N LEU A 132 -7.06 -5.69 4.37
CA LEU A 132 -7.89 -6.61 5.13
C LEU A 132 -8.89 -5.88 6.04
N VAL A 133 -8.42 -4.83 6.73
CA VAL A 133 -9.27 -4.00 7.61
C VAL A 133 -10.33 -3.27 6.79
N TYR A 134 -9.93 -2.56 5.73
CA TYR A 134 -10.88 -1.79 4.92
C TYR A 134 -11.89 -2.69 4.19
N GLY A 135 -11.46 -3.86 3.71
CA GLY A 135 -12.36 -4.84 3.11
C GLY A 135 -13.39 -5.37 4.10
N ALA A 136 -13.00 -5.59 5.36
CA ALA A 136 -13.89 -6.06 6.42
C ALA A 136 -14.81 -4.98 7.02
N GLU A 137 -14.57 -3.69 6.75
CA GLU A 137 -15.42 -2.58 7.20
C GLU A 137 -16.65 -2.36 6.33
N LEU A 138 -16.60 -2.79 5.06
CA LEU A 138 -17.63 -2.53 4.06
C LEU A 138 -18.67 -3.64 4.13
N ASN A 139 -19.92 -3.27 4.46
CA ASN A 139 -20.98 -4.24 4.74
C ASN A 139 -22.07 -4.25 3.67
N SER A 140 -22.29 -3.12 2.98
CA SER A 140 -23.31 -3.03 1.94
C SER A 140 -22.74 -3.31 0.54
N VAL A 141 -23.55 -3.88 -0.36
CA VAL A 141 -23.16 -4.11 -1.76
C VAL A 141 -22.58 -2.86 -2.46
N PRO A 142 -23.19 -1.66 -2.36
CA PRO A 142 -22.62 -0.47 -3.00
C PRO A 142 -21.31 -0.01 -2.35
N GLU A 143 -21.13 -0.19 -1.04
CA GLU A 143 -19.86 0.07 -0.35
C GLU A 143 -18.75 -0.86 -0.83
N VAL A 144 -19.02 -2.17 -0.86
CA VAL A 144 -18.08 -3.19 -1.32
C VAL A 144 -17.68 -2.94 -2.77
N ALA A 145 -18.65 -2.68 -3.65
CA ALA A 145 -18.39 -2.37 -5.06
C ALA A 145 -17.57 -1.08 -5.24
N GLY A 146 -17.90 -0.02 -4.49
CA GLY A 146 -17.17 1.24 -4.53
C GLY A 146 -15.75 1.08 -4.00
N GLY A 147 -15.57 0.40 -2.87
CA GLY A 147 -14.27 0.13 -2.25
C GLY A 147 -13.37 -0.73 -3.15
N LEU A 148 -13.93 -1.77 -3.77
CA LEU A 148 -13.21 -2.63 -4.70
C LEU A 148 -12.73 -1.85 -5.93
N LEU A 149 -13.62 -1.05 -6.54
CA LEU A 149 -13.23 -0.18 -7.66
C LEU A 149 -12.20 0.87 -7.24
N GLY A 150 -12.26 1.36 -6.00
CA GLY A 150 -11.26 2.25 -5.45
C GLY A 150 -9.89 1.60 -5.27
N LEU A 151 -9.85 0.34 -4.85
CA LEU A 151 -8.60 -0.43 -4.79
C LEU A 151 -8.01 -0.66 -6.19
N VAL A 152 -8.85 -1.07 -7.14
CA VAL A 152 -8.44 -1.30 -8.53
C VAL A 152 -7.96 -0.02 -9.19
N SER A 153 -8.64 1.12 -8.97
CA SER A 153 -8.23 2.43 -9.49
C SER A 153 -6.89 2.86 -8.91
N ALA A 154 -6.66 2.68 -7.61
CA ALA A 154 -5.39 3.01 -6.96
C ALA A 154 -4.23 2.16 -7.50
N LEU A 155 -4.44 0.86 -7.70
CA LEU A 155 -3.45 -0.04 -8.30
C LEU A 155 -3.18 0.33 -9.77
N PHE A 156 -4.20 0.74 -10.52
CA PHE A 156 -4.04 1.24 -11.88
C PHE A 156 -3.22 2.53 -11.93
N ILE A 157 -3.52 3.50 -11.05
CA ILE A 157 -2.74 4.73 -10.90
C ILE A 157 -1.29 4.38 -10.56
N MET A 158 -1.08 3.43 -9.66
CA MET A 158 0.25 3.00 -9.26
C MET A 158 1.04 2.40 -10.43
N ALA A 159 0.42 1.50 -11.20
CA ALA A 159 1.03 0.93 -12.41
C ALA A 159 1.34 2.01 -13.46
N MET A 160 0.47 3.01 -13.60
CA MET A 160 0.69 4.15 -14.48
C MET A 160 1.89 4.99 -14.00
N LEU A 161 1.99 5.30 -12.70
CA LEU A 161 3.14 6.03 -12.14
C LEU A 161 4.46 5.29 -12.34
N LEU A 162 4.46 3.96 -12.24
CA LEU A 162 5.63 3.13 -12.56
C LEU A 162 6.00 3.20 -14.05
N HIS A 163 5.01 3.19 -14.95
CA HIS A 163 5.26 3.40 -16.37
C HIS A 163 5.83 4.78 -16.69
N LEU A 164 5.40 5.81 -15.95
CA LEU A 164 5.92 7.18 -16.05
C LEU A 164 7.14 7.43 -15.15
N SER A 165 7.73 6.40 -14.52
CA SER A 165 8.77 6.61 -13.50
C SER A 165 9.98 7.39 -14.03
N GLY A 166 10.41 7.12 -15.27
CA GLY A 166 11.51 7.85 -15.91
C GLY A 166 11.19 9.32 -16.15
N TYR A 167 9.94 9.64 -16.52
CA TYR A 167 9.50 11.02 -16.64
C TYR A 167 9.46 11.71 -15.27
N LEU A 168 8.92 11.02 -14.25
CA LEU A 168 8.89 11.52 -12.87
C LEU A 168 10.30 11.78 -12.33
N GLU A 169 11.26 10.90 -12.62
CA GLU A 169 12.67 11.09 -12.27
C GLU A 169 13.22 12.37 -12.89
N THR A 170 12.98 12.61 -14.18
CA THR A 170 13.47 13.81 -14.87
C THR A 170 12.76 15.09 -14.43
N ALA A 171 11.46 15.03 -14.10
CA ALA A 171 10.66 16.20 -13.75
C ALA A 171 10.84 16.63 -12.28
N LEU A 172 10.94 15.68 -11.35
CA LEU A 172 11.01 15.93 -9.91
C LEU A 172 12.44 15.80 -9.34
N GLY A 173 13.29 15.02 -10.02
CA GLY A 173 14.60 14.62 -9.51
C GLY A 173 14.51 13.75 -8.25
N ASN A 174 15.68 13.25 -7.82
CA ASN A 174 15.79 12.45 -6.60
C ASN A 174 15.33 13.21 -5.34
N THR A 175 15.59 14.52 -5.28
CA THR A 175 15.18 15.36 -4.16
C THR A 175 13.67 15.53 -4.10
N GLY A 176 13.00 15.84 -5.22
CA GLY A 176 11.55 16.02 -5.26
C GLY A 176 10.80 14.73 -4.94
N LEU A 177 11.23 13.60 -5.50
CA LEU A 177 10.66 12.29 -5.17
C LEU A 177 10.84 11.93 -3.69
N ASN A 178 11.99 12.25 -3.09
CA ASN A 178 12.23 12.03 -1.68
C ASN A 178 11.34 12.93 -0.79
N ILE A 179 11.12 14.19 -1.17
CA ILE A 179 10.18 15.09 -0.46
C ILE A 179 8.76 14.53 -0.53
N LEU A 180 8.30 14.12 -1.72
CA LEU A 180 6.97 13.54 -1.90
C LEU A 180 6.79 12.24 -1.10
N SER A 181 7.82 11.39 -1.04
CA SER A 181 7.82 10.20 -0.19
C SER A 181 7.63 10.54 1.30
N LYS A 182 8.30 11.58 1.80
CA LYS A 182 8.14 12.04 3.18
C LYS A 182 6.75 12.62 3.44
N VAL A 183 6.20 13.37 2.48
CA VAL A 183 4.81 13.88 2.56
C VAL A 183 3.80 12.73 2.61
N SER A 184 3.97 11.70 1.78
CA SER A 184 3.15 10.48 1.87
C SER A 184 3.29 9.81 3.24
N GLY A 185 4.51 9.77 3.80
CA GLY A 185 4.74 9.28 5.17
C GLY A 185 3.93 10.06 6.22
N LEU A 186 3.85 11.38 6.13
CA LEU A 186 3.02 12.20 7.03
C LEU A 186 1.52 11.85 6.92
N ILE A 187 1.01 11.66 5.70
CA ILE A 187 -0.39 11.27 5.47
C ILE A 187 -0.65 9.85 6.00
N LEU A 188 0.25 8.92 5.75
CA LEU A 188 0.16 7.55 6.24
C LEU A 188 0.20 7.48 7.77
N SER A 189 0.97 8.35 8.42
CA SER A 189 0.99 8.48 9.89
C SER A 189 -0.38 8.88 10.43
N ALA A 190 -1.04 9.85 9.79
CA ALA A 190 -2.40 10.25 10.15
C ALA A 190 -3.41 9.11 9.93
N MET A 191 -3.33 8.40 8.79
CA MET A 191 -4.19 7.24 8.52
C MET A 191 -3.97 6.10 9.54
N ALA A 192 -2.72 5.85 9.90
CA ALA A 192 -2.37 4.85 10.90
C ALA A 192 -2.89 5.22 12.29
N ALA A 193 -2.77 6.49 12.69
CA ALA A 193 -3.35 7.00 13.93
C ALA A 193 -4.87 6.84 13.94
N GLU A 194 -5.55 7.18 12.85
CA GLU A 194 -7.00 6.98 12.70
C GLU A 194 -7.36 5.51 12.89
N MET A 195 -6.71 4.59 12.16
CA MET A 195 -6.94 3.15 12.31
C MET A 195 -6.78 2.68 13.76
N VAL A 196 -5.69 3.08 14.44
CA VAL A 196 -5.43 2.70 15.84
C VAL A 196 -6.53 3.24 16.76
N LEU A 197 -6.88 4.52 16.63
CA LEU A 197 -7.89 5.16 17.48
C LEU A 197 -9.28 4.57 17.25
N THR A 198 -9.69 4.34 16.00
CA THR A 198 -10.96 3.66 15.70
C THR A 198 -10.97 2.23 16.25
N GLY A 199 -9.85 1.52 16.18
CA GLY A 199 -9.71 0.18 16.73
C GLY A 199 -9.83 0.16 18.27
N ILE A 200 -9.17 1.10 18.96
CA ILE A 200 -9.26 1.24 20.42
C ILE A 200 -10.70 1.60 20.83
N ALA A 201 -11.31 2.58 20.19
CA ALA A 201 -12.68 2.99 20.48
C ALA A 201 -13.67 1.83 20.27
N GLY A 202 -13.54 1.10 19.15
CA GLY A 202 -14.34 -0.07 18.86
C GLY A 202 -14.15 -1.21 19.87
N PHE A 203 -12.91 -1.45 20.32
CA PHE A 203 -12.59 -2.47 21.31
C PHE A 203 -13.16 -2.16 22.70
N ILE A 204 -13.07 -0.90 23.14
CA ILE A 204 -13.66 -0.45 24.41
C ILE A 204 -15.19 -0.56 24.34
N ALA A 205 -15.81 -0.08 23.26
CA ALA A 205 -17.25 -0.16 23.08
C ALA A 205 -17.78 -1.61 23.09
N SER A 206 -17.07 -2.55 22.45
CA SER A 206 -17.47 -3.96 22.47
C SER A 206 -17.31 -4.62 23.84
N THR A 207 -16.34 -4.18 24.65
CA THR A 207 -16.11 -4.72 25.99
C THR A 207 -17.11 -4.15 27.00
N SER A 208 -17.51 -2.87 26.83
CA SER A 208 -18.54 -2.21 27.65
C SER A 208 -19.95 -2.79 27.45
N ALA A 209 -20.20 -3.50 26.35
CA ALA A 209 -21.50 -4.08 26.00
C ALA A 209 -21.64 -5.56 26.40
N ALA A 210 -20.59 -6.17 26.96
CA ALA A 210 -20.54 -7.55 27.45
C ALA A 210 -20.63 -7.58 28.98
#